data_AF-A0A9X2RQN9-F1
#
_entry.id   AF-A0A9X2RQN9-F1
#
_cell.length_a   1.000
_cell.length_b   1.000
_cell.length_c   1.000
_cell.angle_alpha   90.00
_cell.angle_beta   90.00
_cell.angle_gamma   90.00
#
_symmetry.space_group_name_H-M   'P 1'
#
loop_
_entity.id
_entity.type
_entity.pdbx_description
1 polymer ?
#
loop_
_entity_poly.entity_id
_entity_poly.type
_entity_poly.pdbx_seq_one_letter_code
_entity_poly.pdbx_strand_id
1 'polypeptide(L)'
;MTAEVERVVVAEPSLHDHEMTEETVAEKTWRGILEGHPGARRGEPAVVAAAYAEPRLRALYPFPSHGTLTFHRNTQFPWSNDLPYIAGDAQSCIVYAPLRVGGILGESLTPREAAALVVVHLPDDCGPAFEGPWPQPDRPVG
;
A
#
# COMPACT_ATOMS: atom_id res chain seq x y z
N MET A 1 39.77 4.43 57.96
CA MET A 1 39.47 3.26 57.12
C MET A 1 38.00 3.30 56.80
N THR A 2 37.70 3.78 55.60
CA THR A 2 36.38 3.92 54.98
C THR A 2 35.93 2.56 54.43
N ALA A 3 34.65 2.21 54.62
CA ALA A 3 34.00 1.15 53.87
C ALA A 3 32.67 1.69 53.36
N GLU A 4 32.59 1.90 52.05
CA GLU A 4 31.39 2.29 51.32
C GLU A 4 30.46 1.07 51.22
N VAL A 5 29.18 1.29 51.54
CA VAL A 5 28.11 0.31 51.32
C VAL A 5 27.56 0.58 49.92
N GLU A 6 27.94 -0.26 48.97
CA GLU A 6 27.39 -0.26 47.60
C GLU A 6 25.89 -0.52 47.64
N ARG A 7 25.10 0.45 47.17
CA ARG A 7 23.67 0.27 46.91
C ARG A 7 23.52 -0.51 45.60
N VAL A 8 23.02 -1.74 45.69
CA VAL A 8 22.51 -2.48 44.54
C VAL A 8 21.30 -1.73 44.00
N VAL A 9 21.46 -1.05 42.88
CA VAL A 9 20.34 -0.49 42.11
C VAL A 9 19.71 -1.66 41.36
N VAL A 10 18.58 -2.16 41.85
CA VAL A 10 17.73 -3.07 41.09
C VAL A 10 17.10 -2.24 39.98
N ALA A 11 17.61 -2.38 38.76
CA ALA A 11 17.04 -1.75 37.58
C ALA A 11 15.63 -2.32 37.34
N GLU A 12 14.63 -1.46 37.45
CA GLU A 12 13.28 -1.75 36.95
C GLU A 12 13.37 -1.97 35.43
N PRO A 13 12.76 -3.04 34.88
CA PRO A 13 12.77 -3.22 33.43
C PRO A 13 11.94 -2.09 32.78
N SER A 14 12.62 -1.27 31.99
CA SER A 14 12.04 -0.17 31.22
C SER A 14 10.96 -0.71 30.29
N LEU A 15 9.73 -0.30 30.58
CA LEU A 15 8.49 -0.59 29.85
C LEU A 15 8.41 0.23 28.54
N HIS A 16 9.42 0.13 27.68
CA HIS A 16 9.42 0.79 26.37
C HIS A 16 10.02 -0.10 25.27
N ASP A 17 9.59 -1.36 25.20
CA ASP A 17 9.70 -2.21 24.01
C ASP A 17 8.30 -2.51 23.45
N HIS A 18 7.56 -1.43 23.17
CA HIS A 18 6.34 -1.52 22.37
C HIS A 18 6.32 -0.42 21.32
N GLU A 19 7.34 -0.41 20.45
CA GLU A 19 7.15 0.06 19.08
C GLU A 19 6.23 -0.96 18.38
N MET A 20 4.96 -0.97 18.78
CA MET A 20 3.90 -1.50 17.94
C MET A 20 3.84 -0.55 16.76
N THR A 21 4.57 -0.86 15.70
CA THR A 21 4.44 -0.16 14.43
C THR A 21 2.96 -0.15 14.08
N GLU A 22 2.30 1.00 14.20
CA GLU A 22 0.90 1.11 13.85
C GLU A 22 0.74 0.65 12.40
N GLU A 23 -0.18 -0.29 12.18
CA GLU A 23 -0.48 -0.78 10.84
C GLU A 23 -0.98 0.38 9.99
N THR A 24 -0.31 0.66 8.88
CA THR A 24 -0.73 1.71 7.96
C THR A 24 -2.15 1.45 7.43
N VAL A 25 -2.91 2.51 7.17
CA VAL A 25 -4.26 2.39 6.56
C VAL A 25 -4.22 1.61 5.24
N ALA A 26 -3.13 1.71 4.46
CA ALA A 26 -2.95 0.94 3.23
C ALA A 26 -2.87 -0.57 3.49
N GLU A 27 -2.00 -1.00 4.41
CA GLU A 27 -1.86 -2.41 4.78
C GLU A 27 -3.16 -2.98 5.35
N LYS A 28 -3.83 -2.22 6.24
CA LYS A 28 -5.14 -2.60 6.78
C LYS A 28 -6.20 -2.78 5.69
N THR A 29 -6.17 -1.92 4.67
CA THR A 29 -7.11 -2.00 3.54
C THR A 29 -6.83 -3.21 2.66
N TRP A 30 -5.56 -3.49 2.34
CA TRP A 30 -5.16 -4.70 1.63
C TRP A 30 -5.65 -5.96 2.35
N ARG A 31 -5.36 -6.04 3.64
CA ARG A 31 -5.81 -7.14 4.53
C ARG A 31 -7.32 -7.33 4.45
N GLY A 32 -8.08 -6.24 4.61
CA GLY A 32 -9.53 -6.30 4.55
C GLY A 32 -10.08 -6.81 3.22
N ILE A 33 -9.44 -6.48 2.10
CA ILE A 33 -9.82 -6.99 0.78
C ILE A 33 -9.49 -8.48 0.66
N LEU A 34 -8.28 -8.89 1.06
CA LEU A 34 -7.81 -10.28 0.97
C LEU A 34 -8.60 -11.24 1.88
N GLU A 35 -8.89 -10.80 3.10
CA GLU A 35 -9.65 -11.58 4.10
C GLU A 35 -11.16 -11.50 3.85
N GLY A 36 -11.61 -10.64 2.93
CA GLY A 36 -13.00 -10.49 2.56
C GLY A 36 -13.87 -9.89 3.66
N HIS A 37 -13.30 -8.97 4.46
CA HIS A 37 -13.99 -8.32 5.57
C HIS A 37 -15.30 -7.65 5.14
N PRO A 38 -16.36 -7.70 5.98
CA PRO A 38 -17.58 -6.95 5.73
C PRO A 38 -17.29 -5.45 5.52
N GLY A 39 -17.75 -4.89 4.41
CA GLY A 39 -17.53 -3.48 4.06
C GLY A 39 -16.21 -3.20 3.31
N ALA A 40 -15.30 -4.17 3.19
CA ALA A 40 -14.15 -4.04 2.31
C ALA A 40 -14.58 -4.05 0.83
N ARG A 41 -13.84 -3.32 -0.01
CA ARG A 41 -14.03 -3.39 -1.46
C ARG A 41 -13.71 -4.80 -1.95
N ARG A 42 -14.44 -5.25 -2.97
CA ARG A 42 -14.19 -6.54 -3.61
C ARG A 42 -13.52 -6.31 -4.96
N GLY A 43 -12.37 -6.95 -5.15
CA GLY A 43 -11.70 -7.05 -6.44
C GLY A 43 -11.62 -8.51 -6.88
N GLU A 44 -11.09 -8.74 -8.08
CA GLU A 44 -10.74 -10.09 -8.51
C GLU A 44 -9.66 -10.68 -7.56
N PRO A 45 -9.93 -11.82 -6.88
CA PRO A 45 -9.00 -12.38 -5.90
C PRO A 45 -7.60 -12.65 -6.44
N ALA A 46 -7.48 -13.17 -7.67
CA ALA A 46 -6.17 -13.47 -8.25
C ALA A 46 -5.34 -12.22 -8.53
N VAL A 47 -6.01 -11.13 -8.98
CA VAL A 47 -5.37 -9.83 -9.26
C VAL A 47 -4.97 -9.15 -7.96
N VAL A 48 -5.85 -9.14 -6.95
CA VAL A 48 -5.54 -8.57 -5.63
C VAL A 48 -4.36 -9.30 -4.98
N ALA A 49 -4.35 -10.64 -4.99
CA ALA A 49 -3.27 -11.43 -4.41
C ALA A 49 -1.94 -11.19 -5.14
N ALA A 50 -1.95 -11.13 -6.47
CA ALA A 50 -0.76 -10.85 -7.26
C ALA A 50 -0.21 -9.43 -6.98
N ALA A 51 -1.08 -8.43 -6.91
CA ALA A 51 -0.68 -7.06 -6.59
C ALA A 51 -0.16 -6.93 -5.16
N TYR A 52 -0.78 -7.58 -4.17
CA TYR A 52 -0.31 -7.56 -2.78
C TYR A 52 1.07 -8.20 -2.61
N ALA A 53 1.41 -9.19 -3.44
CA ALA A 53 2.72 -9.84 -3.40
C ALA A 53 3.88 -8.91 -3.83
N GLU A 54 3.59 -7.83 -4.58
CA GLU A 54 4.57 -6.83 -4.99
C GLU A 54 4.76 -5.76 -3.90
N PRO A 55 5.94 -5.65 -3.24
CA PRO A 55 6.12 -4.74 -2.11
C PRO A 55 5.83 -3.27 -2.43
N ARG A 56 6.15 -2.82 -3.65
CA ARG A 56 5.89 -1.45 -4.10
C ARG A 56 4.39 -1.17 -4.26
N LEU A 57 3.60 -2.15 -4.71
CA LEU A 57 2.14 -1.99 -4.82
C LEU A 57 1.45 -2.16 -3.48
N ARG A 58 1.92 -3.07 -2.62
CA ARG A 58 1.44 -3.23 -1.25
C ARG A 58 1.57 -1.96 -0.42
N ALA A 59 2.60 -1.16 -0.68
CA ALA A 59 2.80 0.13 -0.03
C ALA A 59 1.80 1.21 -0.50
N LEU A 60 1.06 0.99 -1.58
CA LEU A 60 0.04 1.91 -2.10
C LEU A 60 -1.35 1.57 -1.58
N TYR A 61 -2.26 2.53 -1.66
CA TYR A 61 -3.66 2.32 -1.27
C TYR A 61 -4.42 1.57 -2.37
N PRO A 62 -4.96 0.36 -2.12
CA PRO A 62 -5.70 -0.40 -3.10
C PRO A 62 -7.14 0.10 -3.23
N PHE A 63 -7.63 0.21 -4.46
CA PHE A 63 -9.00 0.61 -4.72
C PHE A 63 -9.67 -0.24 -5.81
N PRO A 64 -10.20 -1.43 -5.47
CA PRO A 64 -10.98 -2.22 -6.41
C PRO A 64 -12.31 -1.54 -6.76
N SER A 65 -12.57 -1.34 -8.05
CA SER A 65 -13.82 -0.74 -8.53
C SER A 65 -14.11 -1.13 -9.98
N HIS A 66 -15.38 -1.44 -10.29
CA HIS A 66 -15.84 -1.72 -11.67
C HIS A 66 -14.99 -2.76 -12.44
N GLY A 67 -14.53 -3.83 -11.76
CA GLY A 67 -13.68 -4.86 -12.38
C GLY A 67 -12.22 -4.45 -12.60
N THR A 68 -11.81 -3.32 -12.01
CA THR A 68 -10.43 -2.83 -12.03
C THR A 68 -9.84 -2.80 -10.63
N LEU A 69 -8.52 -2.91 -10.54
CA LEU A 69 -7.73 -2.62 -9.37
C LEU A 69 -6.87 -1.38 -9.65
N THR A 70 -7.26 -0.25 -9.07
CA THR A 70 -6.46 0.99 -9.11
C THR A 70 -5.63 1.15 -7.85
N PHE A 71 -4.56 1.94 -7.96
CA PHE A 71 -3.66 2.26 -6.85
C PHE A 71 -3.64 3.77 -6.65
N HIS A 72 -3.55 4.19 -5.38
CA HIS A 72 -3.45 5.60 -5.02
C HIS A 72 -2.30 5.85 -4.05
N ARG A 73 -1.67 7.00 -4.21
CA ARG A 73 -0.63 7.53 -3.30
C ARG A 73 -1.20 8.07 -1.98
N ASN A 74 -2.52 8.01 -1.80
CA ASN A 74 -3.24 8.65 -0.71
C ASN A 74 -4.44 7.80 -0.29
N THR A 75 -4.87 7.89 0.97
CA THR A 75 -5.91 7.01 1.53
C THR A 75 -7.30 7.61 1.59
N GLN A 76 -7.46 8.91 1.30
CA GLN A 76 -8.75 9.61 1.33
C GLN A 76 -9.00 10.42 0.07
N PHE A 77 -10.26 10.62 -0.30
CA PHE A 77 -10.62 11.45 -1.45
C PHE A 77 -10.17 12.93 -1.25
N PRO A 78 -9.74 13.64 -2.31
CA PRO A 78 -9.64 13.19 -3.71
C PRO A 78 -8.45 12.28 -4.00
N TRP A 79 -8.58 11.46 -5.04
CA TRP A 79 -7.59 10.44 -5.42
C TRP A 79 -6.54 11.00 -6.39
N SER A 80 -5.30 10.55 -6.22
CA SER A 80 -4.15 10.89 -7.09
C SER A 80 -4.38 10.59 -8.58
N ASN A 81 -4.95 9.42 -8.91
CA ASN A 81 -5.32 9.01 -10.27
C ASN A 81 -4.19 9.11 -11.33
N ASP A 82 -2.94 9.09 -10.89
CA ASP A 82 -1.73 9.28 -11.71
C ASP A 82 -0.92 7.98 -11.87
N LEU A 83 -1.43 6.86 -11.38
CA LEU A 83 -0.77 5.55 -11.44
C LEU A 83 -1.44 4.61 -12.47
N PRO A 84 -0.69 3.66 -13.06
CA PRO A 84 -1.26 2.60 -13.89
C PRO A 84 -2.21 1.71 -13.08
N TYR A 85 -3.12 1.02 -13.76
CA TYR A 85 -4.09 0.14 -13.10
C TYR A 85 -4.36 -1.13 -13.90
N ILE A 86 -4.89 -2.15 -13.22
CA ILE A 86 -5.17 -3.47 -13.79
C ILE A 86 -6.68 -3.62 -13.99
N ALA A 87 -7.10 -4.15 -15.13
CA ALA A 87 -8.44 -4.68 -15.33
C ALA A 87 -8.37 -6.13 -15.79
N GLY A 88 -9.32 -6.96 -15.38
CA GLY A 88 -9.39 -8.34 -15.82
C GLY A 88 -9.60 -9.33 -14.67
N ASP A 89 -9.33 -10.59 -14.96
CA ASP A 89 -9.62 -11.73 -14.10
C ASP A 89 -8.37 -12.61 -13.87
N ALA A 90 -8.58 -13.81 -13.32
CA ALA A 90 -7.53 -14.78 -13.06
C ALA A 90 -6.86 -15.33 -14.34
N GLN A 91 -7.48 -15.17 -15.52
CA GLN A 91 -7.04 -15.75 -16.78
C GLN A 91 -6.40 -14.71 -17.69
N SER A 92 -6.94 -13.50 -17.74
CA SER A 92 -6.46 -12.45 -18.64
C SER A 92 -6.63 -11.07 -18.03
N CYS A 93 -5.51 -10.36 -17.91
CA CYS A 93 -5.41 -8.99 -17.44
C CYS A 93 -4.96 -8.05 -18.56
N ILE A 94 -5.43 -6.80 -18.46
CA ILE A 94 -4.97 -5.66 -19.23
C ILE A 94 -4.44 -4.63 -18.22
N VAL A 95 -3.26 -4.09 -18.49
CA VAL A 95 -2.70 -2.97 -17.73
C VAL A 95 -2.91 -1.69 -18.54
N TYR A 96 -3.57 -0.72 -17.91
CA TYR A 96 -3.81 0.60 -18.48
C TYR A 96 -2.83 1.62 -17.92
N ALA A 97 -2.48 2.60 -18.76
CA ALA A 97 -1.73 3.76 -18.32
C ALA A 97 -2.55 4.60 -17.32
N PRO A 98 -1.94 5.57 -16.61
CA PRO A 98 -2.67 6.46 -15.71
C PRO A 98 -3.94 7.04 -16.33
N LEU A 99 -5.02 7.15 -15.55
CA LEU A 99 -6.36 7.53 -16.02
C LEU A 99 -6.39 8.83 -16.85
N ARG A 100 -5.52 9.79 -16.53
CA ARG A 100 -5.43 11.08 -17.26
C ARG A 100 -4.61 11.03 -18.54
N VAL A 101 -3.73 10.03 -18.68
CA VAL A 101 -2.93 9.80 -19.89
C VAL A 101 -3.71 8.93 -20.87
N GLY A 102 -4.36 7.88 -20.37
CA GLY A 102 -5.06 6.88 -21.16
C GLY A 102 -4.11 5.98 -21.97
N GLY A 103 -4.66 4.90 -22.51
CA GLY A 103 -3.91 3.92 -23.29
C GLY A 103 -3.64 2.61 -22.55
N ILE A 104 -3.15 1.63 -23.31
CA ILE A 104 -2.87 0.28 -22.84
C ILE A 104 -1.36 0.07 -22.79
N LEU A 105 -0.86 -0.42 -21.67
CA LEU A 105 0.55 -0.76 -21.46
C LEU A 105 0.83 -2.24 -21.76
N GLY A 106 -0.17 -3.10 -21.61
CA GLY A 106 -0.08 -4.52 -21.98
C GLY A 106 -1.42 -5.24 -21.88
N GLU A 107 -1.58 -6.31 -22.66
CA GLU A 107 -2.82 -7.11 -22.76
C GLU A 107 -2.50 -8.61 -22.65
N SER A 108 -3.53 -9.41 -22.35
CA SER A 108 -3.43 -10.87 -22.24
C SER A 108 -2.36 -11.33 -21.23
N LEU A 109 -2.21 -10.57 -20.15
CA LEU A 109 -1.24 -10.83 -19.10
C LEU A 109 -1.85 -11.74 -18.03
N THR A 110 -1.02 -12.56 -17.39
CA THR A 110 -1.41 -13.15 -16.10
C THR A 110 -1.49 -12.07 -15.02
N PRO A 111 -2.21 -12.30 -13.91
CA PRO A 111 -2.25 -11.35 -12.79
C PRO A 111 -0.87 -10.93 -12.25
N ARG A 112 0.09 -11.87 -12.21
CA ARG A 112 1.46 -11.58 -11.77
C ARG A 112 2.22 -10.70 -12.75
N GLU A 113 2.11 -10.98 -14.04
CA GLU A 113 2.74 -10.15 -15.08
C GLU A 113 2.13 -8.75 -15.11
N ALA A 114 0.80 -8.65 -14.93
CA ALA A 114 0.12 -7.37 -14.82
C ALA A 114 0.62 -6.55 -13.62
N ALA A 115 0.75 -7.17 -12.44
CA ALA A 115 1.30 -6.51 -11.26
C ALA A 115 2.76 -6.03 -11.49
N ALA A 116 3.61 -6.89 -12.04
CA ALA A 116 4.99 -6.53 -12.37
C ALA A 116 5.07 -5.38 -13.39
N LEU A 117 4.19 -5.38 -14.41
CA LEU A 117 4.13 -4.32 -15.41
C LEU A 117 3.70 -2.98 -14.79
N VAL A 118 2.73 -2.98 -13.87
CA VAL A 118 2.38 -1.76 -13.11
C VAL A 118 3.61 -1.24 -12.37
N VAL A 119 4.36 -2.11 -11.69
CA VAL A 119 5.58 -1.72 -10.94
C VAL A 119 6.63 -1.06 -11.82
N VAL A 120 6.85 -1.60 -13.03
CA VAL A 120 7.80 -1.04 -14.02
C VAL A 120 7.37 0.35 -14.49
N HIS A 121 6.07 0.61 -14.58
CA HIS A 121 5.50 1.89 -15.02
C HIS A 121 5.12 2.84 -13.87
N LEU A 122 5.46 2.52 -12.62
CA LEU A 122 5.30 3.47 -11.52
C LEU A 122 6.25 4.66 -11.71
N PRO A 123 5.80 5.89 -11.42
CA PRO A 123 6.67 7.05 -11.37
C PRO A 123 7.84 6.87 -10.39
N ASP A 124 9.00 7.45 -10.69
CA ASP A 124 10.20 7.34 -9.85
C ASP A 124 10.01 7.91 -8.44
N ASP A 125 9.13 8.90 -8.30
CA ASP A 125 8.76 9.55 -7.04
C ASP A 125 7.62 8.83 -6.29
N CYS A 126 7.20 7.65 -6.77
CA CYS A 126 6.11 6.90 -6.17
C CYS A 126 6.57 6.15 -4.91
N GLY A 127 6.45 6.84 -3.78
CA GLY A 127 6.62 6.27 -2.44
C GLY A 127 5.36 5.57 -1.90
N PRO A 128 5.39 5.13 -0.63
CA PRO A 128 4.23 4.60 0.07
C PRO A 128 3.06 5.60 0.11
N ALA A 129 1.83 5.09 0.18
CA ALA A 129 0.66 5.94 0.33
C ALA A 129 0.68 6.68 1.67
N PHE A 130 0.41 7.99 1.64
CA PHE A 130 0.25 8.79 2.85
C PHE A 130 -1.21 8.82 3.30
N GLU A 131 -1.42 9.04 4.59
CA GLU A 131 -2.77 9.18 5.14
C GLU A 131 -3.34 10.59 4.88
N GLY A 132 -4.48 10.65 4.19
CA GLY A 132 -5.15 11.91 3.88
C GLY A 132 -5.56 12.09 2.41
N PRO A 133 -6.06 13.29 2.06
CA PRO A 133 -6.48 13.66 0.71
C PRO A 133 -5.29 13.98 -0.21
N TRP A 134 -5.51 13.89 -1.53
CA TRP A 134 -4.57 14.40 -2.54
C TRP A 134 -4.87 15.87 -2.95
N PRO A 135 -3.88 16.68 -3.39
CA PRO A 135 -2.45 16.46 -3.18
C PRO A 135 -2.12 16.44 -1.69
N GLN A 136 -0.99 15.83 -1.33
CA GLN A 136 -0.52 15.91 0.05
C GLN A 136 -0.42 17.38 0.44
N PRO A 137 -1.01 17.81 1.57
CA PRO A 137 -0.81 19.16 2.08
C PRO A 137 0.69 19.42 2.21
N ASP A 138 1.13 20.64 1.90
CA ASP A 138 2.53 21.03 2.03
C ASP A 138 3.06 20.59 3.40
N ARG A 139 3.99 19.64 3.42
CA ARG A 139 4.69 19.29 4.65
C ARG A 139 5.49 20.54 5.04
N PRO A 140 5.25 21.16 6.20
CA PRO A 140 6.08 22.29 6.59
C PRO A 140 7.53 21.83 6.58
N VAL A 141 8.35 22.52 5.78
CA VAL A 141 9.79 22.33 5.78
C VAL A 141 10.26 22.82 7.14
N GLY A 142 10.64 21.88 8.01
CA GLY A 142 11.28 22.19 9.28
C GLY A 142 12.65 22.80 9.09
#